data_AF-A0A349A1Y3-F1
#
_entry.id   AF-A0A349A1Y3-F1
#
_cell.length_a   1.000
_cell.length_b   1.000
_cell.length_c   1.000
_cell.angle_alpha   90.00
_cell.angle_beta   90.00
_cell.angle_gamma   90.00
#
_symmetry.space_group_name_H-M   'P 1'
#
loop_
_entity.id
_entity.type
_entity.pdbx_description
1 polymer ?
#
loop_
_entity_poly.entity_id
_entity_poly.type
_entity_poly.pdbx_seq_one_letter_code
_entity_poly.pdbx_strand_id
1 'polypeptide(L)'
;MVNLNAEEIQWIVNHLFVGNRLATAEITTGDGIRVDLRNIRSPIICFCSQGDNITPPQQALGWIGDLYRDDDDILACDQTIVYAIHENIGHLGIFVSGSVARKEHEEFSSNIDLIDVLPPGLYEMVMTPKTARAAHPELIVGDWITRIEPRTLDDVRAIVKPSLENERRFATVRRVSEINLGLYRMFMQPFVRAFANEPAADWLHKVNPTVLPFELFSDRNPFMKPVAEIASQVRTKRWPASPDNPLLLAQAMVSQGIVNALDAWRESRDRGLELMFMGIYNQPLLQAMVGLRDTDERPRRQPGVEPERIAYVRAKLAERRARIAEGGLHEATIRGLIYIAMDETGIDERHFEALRLTRAHRGEMSLDAFKKVVRDQFSSLRLDHEAALAAIPGMLPAAADVRAKTIEAIRRIVFAAGKPTAERARRLDRVEALFAAAGRQRRRPGRAGKKRGFTTPSSRQQGA
;
A
#
# COMPACT_ATOMS: atom_id res chain seq x y z
N MET A 1 5.76 10.51 -26.72
CA MET A 1 4.31 10.25 -26.64
C MET A 1 4.11 8.81 -27.09
N VAL A 2 3.52 7.96 -26.24
CA VAL A 2 3.22 6.58 -26.64
C VAL A 2 1.99 6.63 -27.54
N ASN A 3 2.13 6.28 -28.82
CA ASN A 3 1.00 6.17 -29.73
C ASN A 3 0.34 4.81 -29.50
N LEU A 4 -0.86 4.81 -28.94
CA LEU A 4 -1.66 3.62 -28.77
C LEU A 4 -2.58 3.46 -29.97
N ASN A 5 -2.67 2.25 -30.53
CA ASN A 5 -3.61 1.94 -31.59
C ASN A 5 -5.04 1.78 -31.03
N ALA A 6 -6.04 1.72 -31.91
CA ALA A 6 -7.44 1.63 -31.50
C ALA A 6 -7.75 0.37 -30.68
N GLU A 7 -7.07 -0.75 -30.95
CA GLU A 7 -7.25 -2.01 -30.22
C GLU A 7 -6.69 -1.91 -28.81
N GLU A 8 -5.52 -1.29 -28.64
CA GLU A 8 -4.87 -1.05 -27.34
C GLU A 8 -5.71 -0.12 -26.47
N ILE A 9 -6.19 1.01 -27.02
CA ILE A 9 -7.07 1.94 -26.31
C ILE A 9 -8.35 1.23 -25.86
N GLN A 10 -8.97 0.47 -26.78
CA GLN A 10 -10.19 -0.27 -26.47
C GLN A 10 -9.96 -1.36 -25.42
N TRP A 11 -8.80 -2.04 -25.49
CA TRP A 11 -8.42 -3.04 -24.50
C TRP A 11 -8.29 -2.41 -23.11
N ILE A 12 -7.61 -1.26 -23.01
CA ILE A 12 -7.47 -0.49 -21.77
C ILE A 12 -8.84 -0.11 -21.21
N VAL A 13 -9.73 0.48 -22.03
CA VAL A 13 -11.07 0.89 -21.59
C VAL A 13 -11.89 -0.31 -21.10
N ASN A 14 -11.90 -1.42 -21.83
CA ASN A 14 -12.72 -2.58 -21.51
C ASN A 14 -12.24 -3.36 -20.28
N HIS A 15 -10.95 -3.31 -19.96
CA HIS A 15 -10.38 -4.11 -18.88
C HIS A 15 -10.05 -3.29 -17.64
N LEU A 16 -9.57 -2.05 -17.80
CA LEU A 16 -9.14 -1.22 -16.66
C LEU A 16 -10.24 -0.30 -16.15
N PHE A 17 -11.10 0.23 -17.03
CA PHE A 17 -12.13 1.20 -16.64
C PHE A 17 -13.50 0.54 -16.46
N VAL A 18 -13.93 -0.27 -17.42
CA VAL A 18 -15.26 -0.90 -17.36
C VAL A 18 -15.19 -2.22 -16.60
N GLY A 19 -15.74 -2.23 -15.39
CA GLY A 19 -15.94 -3.46 -14.60
C GLY A 19 -14.77 -3.87 -13.70
N ASN A 20 -13.73 -3.05 -13.56
CA ASN A 20 -12.59 -3.25 -12.65
C ASN A 20 -11.94 -4.64 -12.78
N ARG A 21 -11.66 -5.08 -14.00
CA ARG A 21 -11.16 -6.45 -14.26
C ARG A 21 -9.78 -6.71 -13.66
N LEU A 22 -8.98 -5.65 -13.48
CA LEU A 22 -7.67 -5.77 -12.83
C LEU A 22 -7.80 -6.15 -11.35
N ALA A 23 -8.71 -5.47 -10.62
CA ALA A 23 -8.94 -5.71 -9.19
C ALA A 23 -9.62 -7.05 -8.91
N THR A 24 -10.33 -7.62 -9.88
CA THR A 24 -11.03 -8.92 -9.77
C THR A 24 -10.26 -10.08 -10.41
N ALA A 25 -9.01 -9.83 -10.84
CA ALA A 25 -8.18 -10.77 -11.58
C ALA A 25 -8.90 -11.37 -12.81
N GLU A 26 -9.73 -10.62 -13.52
CA GLU A 26 -10.44 -11.07 -14.73
C GLU A 26 -9.61 -10.88 -16.01
N ILE A 27 -8.43 -10.25 -15.91
CA ILE A 27 -7.56 -9.99 -17.06
C ILE A 27 -6.69 -11.22 -17.35
N THR A 28 -6.68 -11.62 -18.62
CA THR A 28 -5.80 -12.67 -19.14
C THR A 28 -5.00 -12.10 -20.31
N THR A 29 -3.69 -12.32 -20.31
CA THR A 29 -2.79 -11.93 -21.40
C THR A 29 -2.98 -12.85 -22.61
N GLY A 30 -2.46 -12.45 -23.78
CA GLY A 30 -2.63 -13.22 -25.02
C GLY A 30 -2.06 -14.64 -24.98
N ASP A 31 -1.06 -14.87 -24.13
CA ASP A 31 -0.43 -16.16 -23.84
C ASP A 31 -1.14 -16.97 -22.73
N GLY A 32 -2.32 -16.51 -22.27
CA GLY A 32 -3.15 -17.24 -21.32
C GLY A 32 -2.79 -17.04 -19.85
N ILE A 33 -1.86 -16.12 -19.52
CA ILE A 33 -1.48 -15.83 -18.14
C ILE A 33 -2.54 -14.92 -17.51
N ARG A 34 -3.12 -15.37 -16.41
CA ARG A 34 -4.05 -14.57 -15.62
C ARG A 34 -3.30 -13.51 -14.82
N VAL A 35 -3.63 -12.24 -15.04
CA VAL A 35 -3.09 -11.13 -14.26
C VAL A 35 -3.82 -11.09 -12.92
N ASP A 36 -3.10 -11.43 -11.86
CA ASP A 36 -3.60 -11.44 -10.49
C ASP A 36 -2.63 -10.68 -9.60
N LEU A 37 -3.09 -9.56 -9.04
CA LEU A 37 -2.27 -8.69 -8.18
C LEU A 37 -1.81 -9.41 -6.91
N ARG A 38 -2.47 -10.51 -6.50
CA ARG A 38 -2.04 -11.36 -5.37
C ARG A 38 -0.75 -12.13 -5.64
N ASN A 39 -0.28 -12.16 -6.89
CA ASN A 39 1.00 -12.76 -7.27
C ASN A 39 2.16 -11.77 -7.17
N ILE A 40 1.89 -10.49 -6.90
CA ILE A 40 2.93 -9.51 -6.60
C ILE A 40 3.58 -9.91 -5.26
N ARG A 41 4.90 -9.75 -5.18
CA ARG A 41 5.70 -10.04 -3.97
C ARG A 41 6.47 -8.82 -3.47
N SER A 42 6.59 -7.81 -4.31
CA SER A 42 7.08 -6.50 -3.90
C SER A 42 6.00 -5.74 -3.13
N PRO A 43 6.38 -4.85 -2.20
CA PRO A 43 5.42 -3.95 -1.58
C PRO A 43 4.63 -3.15 -2.63
N ILE A 44 3.33 -3.01 -2.41
CA ILE A 44 2.46 -2.12 -3.21
C ILE A 44 2.26 -0.84 -2.41
N ILE A 45 2.54 0.30 -3.03
CA ILE A 45 2.39 1.61 -2.42
C ILE A 45 1.21 2.34 -3.07
N CYS A 46 0.25 2.78 -2.26
CA CYS A 46 -0.93 3.51 -2.72
C CYS A 46 -0.94 4.93 -2.17
N PHE A 47 -1.01 5.92 -3.06
CA PHE A 47 -1.17 7.32 -2.69
C PHE A 47 -2.59 7.77 -3.00
N CYS A 48 -3.21 8.46 -2.05
CA CYS A 48 -4.52 9.06 -2.25
C CYS A 48 -4.68 10.33 -1.44
N SER A 49 -5.66 11.15 -1.80
CA SER A 49 -5.97 12.36 -1.04
C SER A 49 -7.45 12.63 -0.92
N GLN A 50 -7.86 13.15 0.24
CA GLN A 50 -9.21 13.65 0.47
C GLN A 50 -9.53 14.90 -0.37
N GLY A 51 -8.52 15.66 -0.79
CA GLY A 51 -8.65 16.82 -1.67
C GLY A 51 -8.73 16.48 -3.17
N ASP A 52 -8.80 15.20 -3.51
CA ASP A 52 -8.78 14.74 -4.89
C ASP A 52 -10.12 14.13 -5.34
N ASN A 53 -10.64 14.62 -6.45
CA ASN A 53 -11.90 14.15 -7.05
C ASN A 53 -11.68 13.07 -8.13
N ILE A 54 -10.43 12.74 -8.49
CA ILE A 54 -10.12 11.73 -9.52
C ILE A 54 -9.73 10.38 -8.91
N THR A 55 -8.94 10.40 -7.84
CA THR A 55 -8.49 9.24 -7.06
C THR A 55 -8.68 9.48 -5.55
N PRO A 56 -9.92 9.75 -5.08
CA PRO A 56 -10.19 9.85 -3.65
C PRO A 56 -9.88 8.52 -2.94
N PRO A 57 -9.70 8.49 -1.61
CA PRO A 57 -9.28 7.30 -0.89
C PRO A 57 -10.18 6.08 -1.13
N GLN A 58 -11.48 6.30 -1.31
CA GLN A 58 -12.44 5.25 -1.64
C GLN A 58 -12.09 4.56 -2.97
N GLN A 59 -11.70 5.33 -3.99
CA GLN A 59 -11.36 4.83 -5.31
C GLN A 59 -9.95 4.23 -5.34
N ALA A 60 -8.99 4.86 -4.66
CA ALA A 60 -7.59 4.42 -4.64
C ALA A 60 -7.38 3.13 -3.83
N LEU A 61 -8.18 2.91 -2.78
CA LEU A 61 -8.04 1.75 -1.87
C LEU A 61 -9.10 0.67 -2.11
N GLY A 62 -10.17 0.95 -2.85
CA GLY A 62 -11.30 0.03 -3.06
C GLY A 62 -10.90 -1.34 -3.64
N TRP A 63 -9.87 -1.37 -4.49
CA TRP A 63 -9.37 -2.60 -5.10
C TRP A 63 -8.85 -3.62 -4.06
N ILE A 64 -8.37 -3.17 -2.90
CA ILE A 64 -7.83 -4.04 -1.86
C ILE A 64 -8.94 -4.96 -1.32
N GLY A 65 -10.13 -4.38 -1.04
CA GLY A 65 -11.29 -5.14 -0.58
C GLY A 65 -11.97 -5.96 -1.68
N ASP A 66 -11.81 -5.57 -2.94
CA ASP A 66 -12.27 -6.36 -4.09
C ASP A 66 -11.41 -7.61 -4.30
N LEU A 67 -10.11 -7.53 -4.00
CA LEU A 67 -9.13 -8.58 -4.27
C LEU A 67 -8.91 -9.56 -3.12
N TYR A 68 -8.85 -9.06 -1.88
CA TYR A 68 -8.58 -9.86 -0.69
C TYR A 68 -9.85 -10.05 0.15
N ARG A 69 -10.08 -11.29 0.61
CA ARG A 69 -11.27 -11.61 1.42
C ARG A 69 -11.14 -11.12 2.87
N ASP A 70 -10.00 -11.44 3.47
CA ASP A 70 -9.64 -11.21 4.86
C ASP A 70 -8.12 -10.93 4.96
N ASP A 71 -7.67 -10.46 6.13
CA ASP A 71 -6.25 -10.18 6.37
C ASP A 71 -5.37 -11.42 6.22
N ASP A 72 -5.92 -12.61 6.47
CA ASP A 72 -5.25 -13.90 6.29
C ASP A 72 -4.92 -14.17 4.82
N ASP A 73 -5.75 -13.74 3.86
CA ASP A 73 -5.46 -13.84 2.43
C ASP A 73 -4.28 -12.94 2.04
N ILE A 74 -4.19 -11.72 2.57
CA ILE A 74 -3.03 -10.82 2.38
C ILE A 74 -1.75 -11.50 2.89
N LEU A 75 -1.82 -12.06 4.11
CA LEU A 75 -0.70 -12.77 4.75
C LEU A 75 -0.27 -14.01 3.94
N ALA A 76 -1.22 -14.80 3.46
CA ALA A 76 -0.94 -16.00 2.68
C ALA A 76 -0.40 -15.69 1.28
N CYS A 77 -0.72 -14.53 0.73
CA CYS A 77 -0.18 -14.03 -0.53
C CYS A 77 1.22 -13.42 -0.39
N ASP A 78 1.80 -13.33 0.81
CA ASP A 78 3.06 -12.61 1.06
C ASP A 78 3.03 -11.16 0.57
N GLN A 79 1.85 -10.53 0.59
CA GLN A 79 1.69 -9.18 0.09
C GLN A 79 1.88 -8.16 1.21
N THR A 80 2.74 -7.17 0.98
CA THR A 80 2.83 -5.95 1.79
C THR A 80 2.15 -4.82 1.03
N ILE A 81 1.18 -4.15 1.66
CA ILE A 81 0.47 -3.01 1.08
C ILE A 81 0.62 -1.83 2.04
N VAL A 82 1.14 -0.71 1.54
CA VAL A 82 1.29 0.52 2.30
C VAL A 82 0.51 1.63 1.59
N TYR A 83 -0.39 2.29 2.29
CA TYR A 83 -1.11 3.44 1.75
C TYR A 83 -0.85 4.72 2.54
N ALA A 84 -0.88 5.86 1.86
CA ALA A 84 -0.82 7.18 2.48
C ALA A 84 -2.02 8.02 2.04
N ILE A 85 -2.62 8.73 3.00
CA ILE A 85 -3.77 9.62 2.77
C ILE A 85 -3.35 11.05 3.05
N HIS A 86 -3.30 11.88 2.01
CA HIS A 86 -3.07 13.31 2.16
C HIS A 86 -4.40 14.05 2.37
N GLU A 87 -4.48 15.02 3.28
CA GLU A 87 -5.72 15.75 3.56
C GLU A 87 -6.15 16.68 2.41
N ASN A 88 -5.26 17.54 1.91
CA ASN A 88 -5.68 18.70 1.12
C ASN A 88 -5.18 18.77 -0.34
N ILE A 89 -4.52 17.74 -0.88
CA ILE A 89 -3.80 17.84 -2.16
C ILE A 89 -4.54 17.09 -3.27
N GLY A 90 -4.94 17.78 -4.35
CA GLY A 90 -5.53 17.09 -5.52
C GLY A 90 -4.53 16.14 -6.23
N HIS A 91 -5.00 15.19 -7.06
CA HIS A 91 -4.14 14.17 -7.71
C HIS A 91 -2.87 14.73 -8.38
N LEU A 92 -2.97 15.87 -9.07
CA LEU A 92 -1.81 16.49 -9.73
C LEU A 92 -0.78 17.02 -8.74
N GLY A 93 -1.19 17.41 -7.54
CA GLY A 93 -0.25 17.83 -6.50
C GLY A 93 0.58 16.66 -5.98
N ILE A 94 0.01 15.46 -5.89
CA ILE A 94 0.73 14.24 -5.47
C ILE A 94 1.76 13.83 -6.54
N PHE A 95 1.38 13.84 -7.83
CA PHE A 95 2.23 13.26 -8.89
C PHE A 95 3.05 14.27 -9.71
N VAL A 96 2.65 15.55 -9.76
CA VAL A 96 3.19 16.54 -10.73
C VAL A 96 3.74 17.81 -10.05
N SER A 97 3.29 18.14 -8.84
CA SER A 97 3.84 19.30 -8.14
C SER A 97 5.27 19.01 -7.67
N GLY A 98 6.26 19.63 -8.31
CA GLY A 98 7.68 19.39 -8.00
C GLY A 98 8.10 19.73 -6.57
N SER A 99 7.29 20.44 -5.79
CA SER A 99 7.53 20.73 -4.36
C SER A 99 6.81 19.77 -3.41
N VAL A 100 5.71 19.14 -3.82
CA VAL A 100 5.01 18.11 -3.04
C VAL A 100 5.56 16.74 -3.40
N ALA A 101 5.71 16.46 -4.70
CA ALA A 101 6.38 15.28 -5.21
C ALA A 101 7.82 15.18 -4.71
N ARG A 102 8.59 16.29 -4.57
CA ARG A 102 9.93 16.20 -3.92
C ARG A 102 9.83 15.83 -2.45
N LYS A 103 8.90 16.42 -1.70
CA LYS A 103 8.71 16.13 -0.27
C LYS A 103 8.32 14.67 -0.05
N GLU A 104 7.28 14.20 -0.74
CA GLU A 104 6.83 12.81 -0.63
C GLU A 104 7.88 11.85 -1.20
N HIS A 105 8.52 12.16 -2.33
CA HIS A 105 9.53 11.29 -2.92
C HIS A 105 10.83 11.19 -2.10
N GLU A 106 11.30 12.28 -1.48
CA GLU A 106 12.48 12.26 -0.60
C GLU A 106 12.21 11.40 0.64
N GLU A 107 11.03 11.54 1.26
CA GLU A 107 10.64 10.77 2.45
C GLU A 107 10.34 9.29 2.13
N PHE A 108 9.79 8.98 0.95
CA PHE A 108 9.62 7.59 0.52
C PHE A 108 10.96 6.97 0.08
N SER A 109 11.84 7.74 -0.56
CA SER A 109 13.17 7.26 -0.94
C SER A 109 14.05 7.01 0.28
N SER A 110 13.92 7.81 1.34
CA SER A 110 14.60 7.56 2.62
C SER A 110 14.02 6.36 3.36
N ASN A 111 12.71 6.10 3.22
CA ASN A 111 12.00 5.00 3.90
C ASN A 111 11.79 3.74 3.05
N ILE A 112 12.33 3.65 1.83
CA ILE A 112 12.17 2.45 0.98
C ILE A 112 12.76 1.20 1.64
N ASP A 113 13.88 1.36 2.35
CA ASP A 113 14.51 0.29 3.13
C ASP A 113 13.63 -0.18 4.30
N LEU A 114 12.85 0.73 4.89
CA LEU A 114 11.88 0.41 5.94
C LEU A 114 10.68 -0.33 5.35
N ILE A 115 10.13 0.14 4.24
CA ILE A 115 9.00 -0.52 3.55
C ILE A 115 9.40 -1.94 3.12
N ASP A 116 10.62 -2.12 2.62
CA ASP A 116 11.15 -3.41 2.21
C ASP A 116 11.21 -4.43 3.36
N VAL A 117 11.36 -4.04 4.62
CA VAL A 117 11.44 -5.01 5.74
C VAL A 117 10.10 -5.33 6.37
N LEU A 118 9.04 -4.59 6.01
CA LEU A 118 7.72 -4.85 6.54
C LEU A 118 7.29 -6.28 6.17
N PRO A 119 6.65 -7.01 7.09
CA PRO A 119 6.08 -8.29 6.79
C PRO A 119 4.86 -8.11 5.88
N PRO A 120 4.37 -9.22 5.31
CA PRO A 120 3.08 -9.23 4.66
C PRO A 120 2.00 -8.66 5.58
N GLY A 121 1.11 -7.85 5.03
CA GLY A 121 0.09 -7.13 5.77
C GLY A 121 -0.27 -5.81 5.12
N LEU A 122 -1.25 -5.14 5.73
CA LEU A 122 -1.75 -3.84 5.33
C LEU A 122 -1.29 -2.78 6.32
N TYR A 123 -0.84 -1.64 5.79
CA TYR A 123 -0.24 -0.57 6.56
C TYR A 123 -0.69 0.81 6.08
N GLU A 124 -0.83 1.74 7.01
CA GLU A 124 -0.98 3.17 6.74
C GLU A 124 0.32 3.89 7.06
N MET A 125 0.84 4.63 6.11
CA MET A 125 1.93 5.57 6.32
C MET A 125 1.35 6.92 6.75
N VAL A 126 1.58 7.27 8.01
CA VAL A 126 1.17 8.55 8.61
C VAL A 126 2.39 9.44 8.72
N MET A 127 2.36 10.58 8.03
CA MET A 127 3.43 11.57 8.03
C MET A 127 3.06 12.71 8.98
N THR A 128 3.95 13.01 9.93
CA THR A 128 3.74 14.10 10.90
C THR A 128 4.88 15.12 10.84
N PRO A 129 4.61 16.43 10.95
CA PRO A 129 5.67 17.43 10.82
C PRO A 129 6.62 17.35 12.02
N LYS A 130 7.93 17.45 11.76
CA LYS A 130 8.96 17.51 12.79
C LYS A 130 8.72 18.71 13.69
N THR A 131 8.60 18.47 14.99
CA THR A 131 8.50 19.53 15.98
C THR A 131 9.84 19.74 16.68
N ALA A 132 10.12 20.96 17.13
CA ALA A 132 11.37 21.30 17.85
C ALA A 132 11.58 20.53 19.17
N ARG A 133 10.56 19.78 19.64
CA ARG A 133 10.61 18.91 20.83
C ARG A 133 10.69 17.41 20.48
N ALA A 134 10.86 17.05 19.21
CA ALA A 134 11.01 15.67 18.80
C ALA A 134 12.27 15.06 19.45
N ALA A 135 12.12 13.90 20.10
CA ALA A 135 13.24 13.16 20.66
C ALA A 135 14.14 12.62 19.52
N HIS A 136 15.45 12.78 19.66
CA HIS A 136 16.48 12.31 18.73
C HIS A 136 16.34 12.85 17.29
N PRO A 137 16.38 14.18 17.09
CA PRO A 137 16.24 14.81 15.78
C PRO A 137 17.33 14.44 14.77
N GLU A 138 18.44 13.87 15.23
CA GLU A 138 19.57 13.37 14.44
C GLU A 138 19.29 12.05 13.70
N LEU A 139 18.26 11.30 14.13
CA LEU A 139 17.84 10.05 13.49
C LEU A 139 16.70 10.25 12.48
N ILE A 140 16.19 11.46 12.36
CA ILE A 140 15.10 11.83 11.43
C ILE A 140 15.73 12.38 10.16
N VAL A 141 15.50 11.70 9.04
CA VAL A 141 15.92 12.17 7.72
C VAL A 141 14.83 13.10 7.19
N GLY A 142 15.09 14.40 7.14
CA GLY A 142 14.12 15.39 6.62
C GLY A 142 13.34 16.17 7.69
N ASP A 143 12.23 16.77 7.25
CA ASP A 143 11.36 17.67 8.03
C ASP A 143 10.09 16.97 8.55
N TRP A 144 9.91 15.69 8.25
CA TRP A 144 8.74 14.90 8.62
C TRP A 144 9.17 13.64 9.36
N ILE A 145 8.30 13.15 10.24
CA ILE A 145 8.45 11.88 10.93
C ILE A 145 7.44 10.92 10.32
N THR A 146 7.96 9.85 9.72
CA THR A 146 7.15 8.81 9.12
C THR A 146 6.85 7.71 10.13
N ARG A 147 5.55 7.45 10.34
CA ARG A 147 5.04 6.32 11.13
C ARG A 147 4.30 5.35 10.23
N ILE A 148 4.62 4.06 10.35
CA ILE A 148 3.93 2.99 9.62
C ILE A 148 3.05 2.23 10.60
N GLU A 149 1.73 2.38 10.45
CA GLU A 149 0.72 1.78 11.32
C GLU A 149 0.14 0.53 10.69
N PRO A 150 0.07 -0.60 11.40
CA PRO A 150 -0.66 -1.75 10.91
C PRO A 150 -2.15 -1.42 10.83
N ARG A 151 -2.78 -1.85 9.74
CA ARG A 151 -4.21 -1.74 9.49
C ARG A 151 -4.78 -3.10 9.14
N THR A 152 -6.09 -3.18 9.21
CA THR A 152 -6.90 -4.33 8.83
C THR A 152 -7.72 -4.01 7.58
N LEU A 153 -8.22 -5.05 6.91
CA LEU A 153 -9.17 -4.83 5.81
C LEU A 153 -10.43 -4.11 6.28
N ASP A 154 -10.82 -4.22 7.55
CA ASP A 154 -11.98 -3.49 8.09
C ASP A 154 -11.70 -1.97 8.18
N ASP A 155 -10.46 -1.56 8.46
CA ASP A 155 -10.07 -0.13 8.41
C ASP A 155 -10.21 0.42 6.99
N VAL A 156 -9.77 -0.35 5.98
CA VAL A 156 -9.97 0.03 4.56
C VAL A 156 -11.44 0.06 4.19
N ARG A 157 -12.25 -0.89 4.68
CA ARG A 157 -13.71 -0.88 4.45
C ARG A 157 -14.37 0.33 5.12
N ALA A 158 -13.87 0.81 6.25
CA ALA A 158 -14.37 2.02 6.89
C ALA A 158 -14.10 3.29 6.05
N ILE A 159 -12.98 3.31 5.31
CA ILE A 159 -12.64 4.37 4.35
C ILE A 159 -13.51 4.26 3.10
N VAL A 160 -13.50 3.08 2.45
CA VAL A 160 -14.12 2.81 1.14
C VAL A 160 -15.64 2.84 1.22
N LYS A 161 -16.23 2.35 2.33
CA LYS A 161 -17.67 2.22 2.56
C LYS A 161 -18.37 1.49 1.40
N PRO A 162 -18.02 0.21 1.15
CA PRO A 162 -18.58 -0.54 0.03
C PRO A 162 -20.11 -0.64 0.16
N SER A 163 -20.82 -0.45 -0.95
CA SER A 163 -22.27 -0.53 -1.02
C SER A 163 -22.68 -1.49 -2.13
N LEU A 164 -23.46 -2.52 -1.78
CA LEU A 164 -23.96 -3.50 -2.74
C LEU A 164 -24.86 -2.83 -3.81
N GLU A 165 -25.63 -1.82 -3.41
CA GLU A 165 -26.45 -1.04 -4.33
C GLU A 165 -25.59 -0.31 -5.36
N ASN A 166 -24.49 0.32 -4.91
CA ASN A 166 -23.53 0.96 -5.82
C ASN A 166 -22.87 -0.05 -6.76
N GLU A 167 -22.47 -1.22 -6.24
CA GLU A 167 -21.91 -2.29 -7.07
C GLU A 167 -22.89 -2.75 -8.16
N ARG A 168 -24.18 -2.88 -7.84
CA ARG A 168 -25.23 -3.22 -8.82
C ARG A 168 -25.37 -2.14 -9.88
N ARG A 169 -25.37 -0.86 -9.50
CA ARG A 169 -25.40 0.27 -10.44
C ARG A 169 -24.22 0.22 -11.41
N PHE A 170 -22.99 0.03 -10.91
CA PHE A 170 -21.81 -0.09 -11.77
C PHE A 170 -21.81 -1.36 -12.63
N ALA A 171 -22.31 -2.48 -12.13
CA ALA A 171 -22.50 -3.69 -12.93
C ALA A 171 -23.52 -3.47 -14.06
N THR A 172 -24.56 -2.68 -13.82
CA THR A 172 -25.57 -2.31 -14.82
C THR A 172 -24.91 -1.50 -15.94
N VAL A 173 -24.13 -0.48 -15.57
CA VAL A 173 -23.37 0.35 -16.52
C VAL A 173 -22.42 -0.51 -17.34
N ARG A 174 -21.71 -1.46 -16.72
CA ARG A 174 -20.86 -2.41 -17.45
C ARG A 174 -21.64 -3.14 -18.53
N ARG A 175 -22.79 -3.74 -18.19
CA ARG A 175 -23.61 -4.49 -19.16
C ARG A 175 -24.14 -3.61 -20.28
N VAL A 176 -24.67 -2.43 -19.94
CA VAL A 176 -25.14 -1.45 -20.94
C VAL A 176 -23.99 -1.01 -21.85
N SER A 177 -22.81 -0.76 -21.30
CA SER A 177 -21.62 -0.40 -22.07
C SER A 177 -21.17 -1.52 -23.01
N GLU A 178 -21.20 -2.77 -22.55
CA GLU A 178 -20.87 -3.95 -23.37
C GLU A 178 -21.88 -4.10 -24.54
N ILE A 179 -23.18 -3.91 -24.28
CA ILE A 179 -24.24 -3.91 -25.31
C ILE A 179 -24.01 -2.77 -26.31
N ASN A 180 -23.82 -1.54 -25.83
CA ASN A 180 -23.61 -0.36 -26.67
C ASN A 180 -22.36 -0.52 -27.55
N LEU A 181 -21.28 -1.08 -27.02
CA LEU A 181 -20.08 -1.37 -27.79
C LEU A 181 -20.36 -2.40 -28.89
N GLY A 182 -21.13 -3.45 -28.59
CA GLY A 182 -21.56 -4.45 -29.58
C GLY A 182 -22.37 -3.82 -30.71
N LEU A 183 -23.37 -3.01 -30.36
CA LEU A 183 -24.21 -2.28 -31.33
C LEU A 183 -23.37 -1.29 -32.17
N TYR A 184 -22.47 -0.54 -31.53
CA TYR A 184 -21.57 0.38 -32.24
C TYR A 184 -20.71 -0.37 -33.26
N ARG A 185 -20.10 -1.49 -32.89
CA ARG A 185 -19.29 -2.31 -33.80
C ARG A 185 -20.10 -2.86 -34.97
N MET A 186 -21.34 -3.27 -34.71
CA MET A 186 -22.21 -3.85 -35.72
C MET A 186 -22.72 -2.81 -36.71
N PHE A 187 -23.14 -1.63 -36.22
CA PHE A 187 -23.92 -0.68 -37.03
C PHE A 187 -23.19 0.60 -37.40
N MET A 188 -22.24 1.07 -36.58
CA MET A 188 -21.65 2.41 -36.74
C MET A 188 -20.16 2.37 -37.10
N GLN A 189 -19.40 1.45 -36.52
CA GLN A 189 -17.95 1.33 -36.74
C GLN A 189 -17.56 1.21 -38.23
N PRO A 190 -18.27 0.45 -39.09
CA PRO A 190 -17.94 0.39 -40.51
C PRO A 190 -17.99 1.76 -41.19
N PHE A 191 -19.01 2.57 -40.89
CA PHE A 191 -19.15 3.93 -41.43
C PHE A 191 -18.06 4.84 -40.87
N VAL A 192 -17.84 4.83 -39.56
CA VAL A 192 -16.78 5.65 -38.94
C VAL A 192 -15.41 5.33 -39.54
N ARG A 193 -15.07 4.05 -39.72
CA ARG A 193 -13.81 3.63 -40.36
C ARG A 193 -13.72 4.05 -41.83
N ALA A 194 -14.83 4.07 -42.56
CA ALA A 194 -14.85 4.52 -43.95
C ALA A 194 -14.56 6.02 -44.10
N PHE A 195 -14.96 6.84 -43.10
CA PHE A 195 -14.72 8.29 -43.10
C PHE A 195 -13.46 8.72 -42.34
N ALA A 196 -12.92 7.88 -41.45
CA ALA A 196 -11.71 8.15 -40.69
C ALA A 196 -10.46 7.85 -41.54
N ASN A 197 -9.99 8.86 -42.28
CA ASN A 197 -8.71 8.83 -42.98
C ASN A 197 -7.63 9.63 -42.21
N GLU A 198 -6.35 9.28 -42.40
CA GLU A 198 -5.22 9.93 -41.72
C GLU A 198 -5.18 11.46 -41.94
N PRO A 199 -5.40 12.00 -43.15
CA PRO A 199 -5.41 13.45 -43.36
C PRO A 199 -6.51 14.18 -42.57
N ALA A 200 -7.71 13.58 -42.47
CA ALA A 200 -8.80 14.14 -41.68
C ALA A 200 -8.49 14.09 -40.18
N ALA A 201 -7.87 13.01 -39.70
CA ALA A 201 -7.46 12.88 -38.31
C ALA A 201 -6.40 13.93 -37.93
N ASP A 202 -5.39 14.13 -38.77
CA ASP A 202 -4.36 15.16 -38.60
C ASP A 202 -4.97 16.57 -38.61
N TRP A 203 -5.92 16.81 -39.51
CA TRP A 203 -6.59 18.10 -39.57
C TRP A 203 -7.44 18.36 -38.33
N LEU A 204 -8.23 17.38 -37.87
CA LEU A 204 -9.00 17.44 -36.63
C LEU A 204 -8.12 17.69 -35.41
N HIS A 205 -6.93 17.10 -35.36
CA HIS A 205 -5.98 17.35 -34.27
C HIS A 205 -5.51 18.82 -34.27
N LYS A 206 -5.17 19.38 -35.43
CA LYS A 206 -4.70 20.76 -35.57
C LYS A 206 -5.77 21.79 -35.24
N VAL A 207 -7.04 21.53 -35.59
CA VAL A 207 -8.16 22.43 -35.28
C VAL A 207 -8.79 22.19 -33.91
N ASN A 208 -8.28 21.22 -33.15
CA ASN A 208 -8.83 20.90 -31.84
C ASN A 208 -8.72 22.12 -30.92
N PRO A 209 -9.82 22.62 -30.33
CA PRO A 209 -9.80 23.82 -29.49
C PRO A 209 -8.90 23.70 -28.26
N THR A 210 -8.52 22.48 -27.83
CA THR A 210 -7.59 22.29 -26.72
C THR A 210 -6.12 22.36 -27.13
N VAL A 211 -5.80 22.12 -28.41
CA VAL A 211 -4.43 22.11 -28.94
C VAL A 211 -4.12 23.39 -29.71
N LEU A 212 -5.10 23.84 -30.50
CA LEU A 212 -4.98 24.97 -31.42
C LEU A 212 -4.47 26.25 -30.74
N PRO A 213 -4.93 26.67 -29.55
CA PRO A 213 -4.36 27.85 -28.89
C PRO A 213 -2.86 27.70 -28.60
N PHE A 214 -2.41 26.51 -28.18
CA PHE A 214 -0.99 26.27 -27.92
C PHE A 214 -0.18 26.28 -29.22
N GLU A 215 -0.71 25.79 -30.33
CA GLU A 215 -0.04 25.88 -31.63
C GLU A 215 0.00 27.33 -32.14
N LEU A 216 -1.14 28.04 -32.07
CA LEU A 216 -1.27 29.43 -32.50
C LEU A 216 -0.36 30.37 -31.71
N PHE A 217 -0.28 30.20 -30.39
CA PHE A 217 0.54 31.01 -29.49
C PHE A 217 1.88 30.33 -29.13
N SER A 218 2.49 29.61 -30.06
CA SER A 218 3.82 28.99 -29.89
C SER A 218 4.93 29.73 -30.64
N ASP A 219 6.17 29.44 -30.25
CA ASP A 219 7.38 29.85 -30.97
C ASP A 219 7.46 29.30 -32.41
N ARG A 220 6.65 28.29 -32.72
CA ARG A 220 6.53 27.73 -34.08
C ARG A 220 5.75 28.66 -35.01
N ASN A 221 4.90 29.54 -34.48
CA ASN A 221 4.22 30.56 -35.26
C ASN A 221 5.15 31.77 -35.48
N PRO A 222 5.61 32.06 -36.71
CA PRO A 222 6.50 33.20 -36.95
C PRO A 222 5.92 34.55 -36.51
N PHE A 223 4.58 34.70 -36.50
CA PHE A 223 3.90 35.89 -36.03
C PHE A 223 3.98 36.10 -34.51
N MET A 224 4.38 35.08 -33.75
CA MET A 224 4.61 35.17 -32.31
C MET A 224 6.02 35.62 -31.93
N LYS A 225 6.98 35.59 -32.87
CA LYS A 225 8.36 36.04 -32.59
C LYS A 225 8.45 37.49 -32.07
N PRO A 226 7.72 38.47 -32.66
CA PRO A 226 7.71 39.83 -32.11
C PRO A 226 7.12 39.90 -30.70
N VAL A 227 6.15 39.05 -30.37
CA VAL A 227 5.53 39.01 -29.04
C VAL A 227 6.54 38.59 -27.97
N ALA A 228 7.43 37.64 -28.27
CA ALA A 228 8.49 37.22 -27.34
C ALA A 228 9.46 38.37 -27.02
N GLU A 229 9.83 39.15 -28.03
CA GLU A 229 10.71 40.31 -27.87
C GLU A 229 10.01 41.43 -27.07
N ILE A 230 8.76 41.74 -27.40
CA ILE A 230 7.94 42.70 -26.65
C ILE A 230 7.76 42.24 -25.20
N ALA A 231 7.50 40.95 -24.96
CA ALA A 231 7.35 40.41 -23.61
C ALA A 231 8.64 40.56 -22.79
N SER A 232 9.82 40.41 -23.40
CA SER A 232 11.12 40.66 -22.74
C SER A 232 11.28 42.13 -22.33
N GLN A 233 10.93 43.05 -23.24
CA GLN A 233 10.96 44.50 -22.98
C GLN A 233 9.96 44.91 -21.89
N VAL A 234 8.76 44.33 -21.90
CA VAL A 234 7.74 44.57 -20.87
C VAL A 234 8.21 44.05 -19.51
N ARG A 235 8.87 42.89 -19.43
CA ARG A 235 9.41 42.36 -18.16
C ARG A 235 10.48 43.27 -17.55
N THR A 236 11.36 43.84 -18.36
CA THR A 236 12.39 44.79 -17.88
C THR A 236 11.81 46.15 -17.50
N LYS A 237 10.76 46.59 -18.18
CA LYS A 237 10.07 47.87 -17.91
C LYS A 237 8.75 47.68 -17.17
N ARG A 238 8.58 46.61 -16.38
CA ARG A 238 7.33 46.37 -15.64
C ARG A 238 7.32 47.20 -14.37
N TRP A 239 6.30 48.03 -14.21
CA TRP A 239 6.06 48.79 -12.99
C TRP A 239 4.93 48.08 -12.23
N PRO A 240 5.22 47.40 -11.11
CA PRO A 240 4.16 46.77 -10.33
C PRO A 240 3.21 47.85 -9.83
N ALA A 241 1.90 47.61 -9.99
CA ALA A 241 0.90 48.47 -9.40
C ALA A 241 1.03 48.41 -7.87
N SER A 242 0.81 49.55 -7.20
CA SER A 242 0.83 49.63 -5.73
C SER A 242 -0.18 48.63 -5.13
N PRO A 243 0.14 47.93 -4.02
CA PRO A 243 -0.80 47.08 -3.31
C PRO A 243 -2.10 47.79 -2.92
N ASP A 244 -2.05 49.11 -2.72
CA ASP A 244 -3.21 49.93 -2.33
C ASP A 244 -4.06 50.38 -3.54
N ASN A 245 -3.79 49.90 -4.76
CA ASN A 245 -4.52 50.29 -5.95
C ASN A 245 -5.95 49.68 -5.95
N PRO A 246 -7.02 50.49 -5.95
CA PRO A 246 -8.40 49.98 -5.95
C PRO A 246 -8.74 49.13 -7.19
N LEU A 247 -8.04 49.32 -8.31
CA LEU A 247 -8.24 48.50 -9.51
C LEU A 247 -7.70 47.08 -9.33
N LEU A 248 -6.65 46.87 -8.52
CA LEU A 248 -6.18 45.52 -8.19
C LEU A 248 -7.19 44.79 -7.31
N LEU A 249 -7.82 45.51 -6.37
CA LEU A 249 -8.90 44.95 -5.56
C LEU A 249 -10.10 44.57 -6.43
N ALA A 250 -10.54 45.47 -7.32
CA ALA A 250 -11.62 45.18 -8.27
C ALA A 250 -11.29 43.99 -9.19
N GLN A 251 -10.06 43.91 -9.70
CA GLN A 251 -9.59 42.76 -10.48
C GLN A 251 -9.67 41.46 -9.68
N ALA A 252 -9.19 41.46 -8.42
CA ALA A 252 -9.25 40.29 -7.56
C ALA A 252 -10.69 39.86 -7.29
N MET A 253 -11.61 40.80 -7.07
CA MET A 253 -13.03 40.52 -6.90
C MET A 253 -13.67 39.92 -8.15
N VAL A 254 -13.40 40.47 -9.34
CA VAL A 254 -13.89 39.92 -10.61
C VAL A 254 -13.32 38.52 -10.85
N SER A 255 -12.01 38.35 -10.64
CA SER A 255 -11.34 37.05 -10.78
C SER A 255 -11.96 36.02 -9.84
N GLN A 256 -12.18 36.37 -8.56
CA GLN A 256 -12.81 35.47 -7.59
C GLN A 256 -14.26 35.18 -7.98
N GLY A 257 -14.98 36.16 -8.53
CA GLY A 257 -16.33 35.96 -9.06
C GLY A 257 -16.37 34.95 -10.21
N ILE A 258 -15.42 35.02 -11.15
CA ILE A 258 -15.28 34.05 -12.24
C ILE A 258 -14.95 32.66 -11.69
N VAL A 259 -14.01 32.55 -10.76
CA VAL A 259 -13.65 31.28 -10.10
C VAL A 259 -14.88 30.66 -9.43
N ASN A 260 -15.58 31.43 -8.60
CA ASN A 260 -16.79 30.97 -7.92
C ASN A 260 -17.89 30.55 -8.89
N ALA A 261 -18.07 31.27 -10.00
CA ALA A 261 -19.07 30.93 -11.02
C ALA A 261 -18.73 29.61 -11.73
N LEU A 262 -17.45 29.40 -12.07
CA LEU A 262 -16.97 28.15 -12.68
C LEU A 262 -17.08 26.98 -11.70
N ASP A 263 -16.73 27.19 -10.43
CA ASP A 263 -16.87 26.19 -9.37
C ASP A 263 -18.34 25.82 -9.16
N ALA A 264 -19.24 26.81 -9.09
CA ALA A 264 -20.68 26.56 -8.96
C ALA A 264 -21.25 25.81 -10.17
N TRP A 265 -20.83 26.16 -11.39
CA TRP A 265 -21.22 25.42 -12.59
C TRP A 265 -20.72 23.98 -12.57
N ARG A 266 -19.45 23.75 -12.20
CA ARG A 266 -18.87 22.42 -12.04
C ARG A 266 -19.67 21.59 -11.05
N GLU A 267 -19.91 22.12 -9.85
CA GLU A 267 -20.69 21.42 -8.82
C GLU A 267 -22.11 21.09 -9.28
N SER A 268 -22.79 22.04 -9.93
CA SER A 268 -24.14 21.81 -10.45
C SER A 268 -24.16 20.73 -11.54
N ARG A 269 -23.18 20.77 -12.45
CA ARG A 269 -23.03 19.76 -13.50
C ARG A 269 -22.77 18.39 -12.89
N ASP A 270 -21.83 18.29 -11.94
CA ASP A 270 -21.43 17.02 -11.34
C ASP A 270 -22.58 16.40 -10.53
N ARG A 271 -23.31 17.21 -9.75
CA ARG A 271 -24.54 16.76 -9.07
C ARG A 271 -25.61 16.32 -10.07
N GLY A 272 -25.78 17.04 -11.17
CA GLY A 272 -26.72 16.67 -12.24
C GLY A 272 -26.37 15.32 -12.87
N LEU A 273 -25.09 15.09 -13.16
CA LEU A 273 -24.59 13.82 -13.68
C LEU A 273 -24.77 12.67 -12.70
N GLU A 274 -24.51 12.89 -11.40
CA GLU A 274 -24.75 11.90 -10.36
C GLU A 274 -26.23 11.52 -10.27
N LEU A 275 -27.12 12.51 -10.23
CA LEU A 275 -28.57 12.26 -10.19
C LEU A 275 -29.06 11.51 -11.43
N MET A 276 -28.57 11.87 -12.62
CA MET A 276 -28.87 11.12 -13.84
C MET A 276 -28.35 9.69 -13.78
N PHE A 277 -27.12 9.49 -13.30
CA PHE A 277 -26.52 8.17 -13.15
C PHE A 277 -27.36 7.29 -12.23
N MET A 278 -27.73 7.80 -11.06
CA MET A 278 -28.60 7.09 -10.13
C MET A 278 -29.98 6.85 -10.74
N GLY A 279 -30.57 7.86 -11.38
CA GLY A 279 -31.91 7.77 -11.98
C GLY A 279 -32.01 6.78 -13.14
N ILE A 280 -30.92 6.53 -13.87
CA ILE A 280 -30.89 5.59 -14.99
C ILE A 280 -30.49 4.18 -14.50
N TYR A 281 -29.35 4.07 -13.82
CA TYR A 281 -28.73 2.76 -13.56
C TYR A 281 -29.19 2.10 -12.25
N ASN A 282 -29.94 2.81 -11.41
CA ASN A 282 -30.60 2.22 -10.24
C ASN A 282 -32.00 1.65 -10.54
N GLN A 283 -32.46 1.69 -11.80
CA GLN A 283 -33.80 1.21 -12.15
C GLN A 283 -33.87 -0.33 -12.12
N PRO A 284 -34.76 -0.94 -11.29
CA PRO A 284 -34.85 -2.40 -11.19
C PRO A 284 -35.18 -3.08 -12.52
N LEU A 285 -36.03 -2.46 -13.34
CA LEU A 285 -36.36 -2.99 -14.67
C LEU A 285 -35.13 -3.04 -15.58
N LEU A 286 -34.31 -1.98 -15.61
CA LEU A 286 -33.08 -1.97 -16.40
C LEU A 286 -32.11 -3.04 -15.92
N GLN A 287 -31.93 -3.15 -14.60
CA GLN A 287 -31.07 -4.16 -13.99
C GLN A 287 -31.50 -5.59 -14.39
N ALA A 288 -32.80 -5.87 -14.32
CA ALA A 288 -33.36 -7.15 -14.75
C ALA A 288 -33.15 -7.40 -16.27
N MET A 289 -33.38 -6.39 -17.12
CA MET A 289 -33.19 -6.50 -18.58
C MET A 289 -31.74 -6.81 -18.96
N VAL A 290 -30.77 -6.30 -18.21
CA VAL A 290 -29.34 -6.57 -18.46
C VAL A 290 -28.83 -7.84 -17.76
N GLY A 291 -29.73 -8.63 -17.19
CA GLY A 291 -29.43 -9.92 -16.58
C GLY A 291 -28.84 -9.83 -15.17
N LEU A 292 -28.96 -8.69 -14.50
CA LEU A 292 -28.68 -8.59 -13.06
C LEU A 292 -29.94 -9.03 -12.32
N ARG A 293 -29.86 -10.19 -11.66
CA ARG A 293 -30.95 -10.78 -10.88
C ARG A 293 -31.21 -9.96 -9.62
N ASP A 294 -32.44 -10.01 -9.12
CA ASP A 294 -32.80 -9.54 -7.78
C ASP A 294 -32.30 -10.55 -6.72
N THR A 295 -30.99 -10.64 -6.57
CA THR A 295 -30.32 -11.49 -5.59
C THR A 295 -29.36 -10.66 -4.76
N ASP A 296 -29.25 -10.96 -3.47
CA ASP A 296 -28.29 -10.33 -2.55
C ASP A 296 -26.84 -10.72 -2.76
N GLU A 297 -26.55 -11.45 -3.84
CA GLU A 297 -25.20 -11.76 -4.28
C GLU A 297 -24.50 -10.53 -4.84
N ARG A 298 -23.18 -10.45 -4.60
CA ARG A 298 -22.33 -9.41 -5.18
C ARG A 298 -22.29 -9.58 -6.71
N PRO A 299 -22.55 -8.51 -7.50
CA PRO A 299 -22.49 -8.59 -8.96
C PRO A 299 -21.09 -8.89 -9.50
N ARG A 300 -20.06 -8.51 -8.75
CA ARG A 300 -18.66 -8.72 -9.09
C ARG A 300 -18.15 -9.95 -8.36
N ARG A 301 -17.52 -10.86 -9.10
CA ARG A 301 -16.89 -12.04 -8.50
C ARG A 301 -15.67 -11.61 -7.71
N GLN A 302 -15.65 -11.93 -6.41
CA GLN A 302 -14.45 -11.82 -5.60
C GLN A 302 -13.53 -13.02 -5.89
N PRO A 303 -12.27 -12.80 -6.29
CA PRO A 303 -11.34 -13.90 -6.49
C PRO A 303 -10.90 -14.50 -5.13
N GLY A 304 -10.57 -15.79 -5.09
CA GLY A 304 -10.06 -16.46 -3.88
C GLY A 304 -11.11 -17.09 -2.96
N VAL A 305 -12.38 -17.04 -3.35
CA VAL A 305 -13.49 -17.72 -2.65
C VAL A 305 -13.57 -19.22 -2.97
N GLU A 306 -12.75 -19.70 -3.89
CA GLU A 306 -12.71 -21.09 -4.32
C GLU A 306 -12.23 -22.01 -3.17
N PRO A 307 -12.87 -23.17 -2.93
CA PRO A 307 -12.51 -24.06 -1.82
C PRO A 307 -11.04 -24.48 -1.80
N GLU A 308 -10.46 -24.71 -2.98
CA GLU A 308 -9.03 -25.06 -3.15
C GLU A 308 -8.11 -23.94 -2.66
N ARG A 309 -8.46 -22.68 -2.94
CA ARG A 309 -7.69 -21.52 -2.49
C ARG A 309 -7.81 -21.33 -0.99
N ILE A 310 -9.00 -21.50 -0.42
CA ILE A 310 -9.22 -21.43 1.04
C ILE A 310 -8.39 -22.51 1.74
N ALA A 311 -8.36 -23.73 1.19
CA ALA A 311 -7.54 -24.82 1.70
C ALA A 311 -6.04 -24.50 1.61
N TYR A 312 -5.60 -23.93 0.48
CA TYR A 312 -4.22 -23.47 0.28
C TYR A 312 -3.80 -22.43 1.32
N VAL A 313 -4.62 -21.39 1.53
CA VAL A 313 -4.38 -20.34 2.55
C VAL A 313 -4.24 -20.97 3.92
N ARG A 314 -5.19 -21.84 4.31
CA ARG A 314 -5.15 -22.54 5.60
C ARG A 314 -3.89 -23.39 5.77
N ALA A 315 -3.50 -24.14 4.75
CA ALA A 315 -2.31 -24.97 4.77
C ALA A 315 -1.03 -24.12 4.89
N LYS A 316 -0.95 -23.00 4.18
CA LYS A 316 0.17 -22.06 4.25
C LYS A 316 0.32 -21.43 5.62
N LEU A 317 -0.78 -21.01 6.24
CA LEU A 317 -0.76 -20.46 7.59
C LEU A 317 -0.37 -21.53 8.62
N ALA A 318 -0.85 -22.77 8.47
CA ALA A 318 -0.46 -23.88 9.34
C ALA A 318 1.04 -24.22 9.22
N GLU A 319 1.58 -24.26 8.01
CA GLU A 319 3.02 -24.46 7.74
C GLU A 319 3.85 -23.38 8.44
N ARG A 320 3.44 -22.11 8.34
CA ARG A 320 4.12 -20.98 9.01
C ARG A 320 4.05 -21.10 10.53
N ARG A 321 2.88 -21.43 11.08
CA ARG A 321 2.70 -21.64 12.53
C ARG A 321 3.62 -22.73 13.06
N ALA A 322 3.79 -23.84 12.32
CA ALA A 322 4.67 -24.93 12.72
C ALA A 322 6.15 -24.51 12.84
N ARG A 323 6.60 -23.56 12.01
CA ARG A 323 7.98 -23.05 12.00
C ARG A 323 8.28 -21.94 13.00
N ILE A 324 7.29 -21.47 13.77
CA ILE A 324 7.49 -20.36 14.74
C ILE A 324 8.61 -20.66 15.76
N ALA A 325 8.80 -21.94 16.12
CA ALA A 325 9.83 -22.38 17.05
C ALA A 325 11.23 -22.52 16.44
N GLU A 326 11.37 -22.46 15.11
CA GLU A 326 12.64 -22.61 14.41
C GLU A 326 13.44 -21.30 14.42
N GLY A 327 14.74 -21.40 14.73
CA GLY A 327 15.69 -20.29 14.69
C GLY A 327 16.65 -20.32 15.88
N GLY A 328 17.57 -19.35 15.91
CA GLY A 328 18.64 -19.26 16.90
C GLY A 328 18.66 -17.92 17.62
N LEU A 329 19.85 -17.53 18.07
CA LEU A 329 20.06 -16.31 18.86
C LEU A 329 19.65 -15.04 18.08
N HIS A 330 19.94 -14.97 16.78
CA HIS A 330 19.67 -13.78 15.97
C HIS A 330 18.15 -13.58 15.79
N GLU A 331 17.43 -14.65 15.45
CA GLU A 331 15.98 -14.69 15.30
C GLU A 331 15.30 -14.29 16.61
N ALA A 332 15.73 -14.86 17.74
CA ALA A 332 15.20 -14.53 19.06
C ALA A 332 15.45 -13.05 19.44
N THR A 333 16.63 -12.52 19.10
CA THR A 333 16.98 -11.11 19.36
C THR A 333 16.11 -10.16 18.54
N ILE A 334 15.98 -10.42 17.23
CA ILE A 334 15.18 -9.61 16.31
C ILE A 334 13.70 -9.69 16.69
N ARG A 335 13.19 -10.88 17.01
CA ARG A 335 11.81 -11.08 17.49
C ARG A 335 11.55 -10.27 18.77
N GLY A 336 12.46 -10.30 19.74
CA GLY A 336 12.35 -9.50 20.95
C GLY A 336 12.35 -7.99 20.67
N LEU A 337 13.24 -7.52 19.79
CA LEU A 337 13.31 -6.10 19.39
C LEU A 337 12.05 -5.64 18.67
N ILE A 338 11.52 -6.43 17.73
CA ILE A 338 10.26 -6.13 17.04
C ILE A 338 9.12 -6.06 18.03
N TYR A 339 9.00 -7.03 18.96
CA TYR A 339 7.96 -7.03 19.97
C TYR A 339 7.97 -5.78 20.86
N ILE A 340 9.17 -5.32 21.26
CA ILE A 340 9.35 -4.10 22.05
C ILE A 340 9.07 -2.84 21.21
N ALA A 341 9.49 -2.84 19.94
CA ALA A 341 9.37 -1.69 19.05
C ALA A 341 7.92 -1.46 18.57
N MET A 342 7.17 -2.55 18.36
CA MET A 342 5.75 -2.50 18.04
C MET A 342 5.02 -1.72 19.14
N ASP A 343 4.49 -0.55 18.83
CA ASP A 343 3.50 0.10 19.70
C ASP A 343 2.10 -0.43 19.35
N GLU A 344 1.08 -0.08 20.12
CA GLU A 344 -0.33 -0.27 19.70
C GLU A 344 -0.59 0.44 18.36
N THR A 345 0.16 1.50 18.06
CA THR A 345 -0.04 2.35 16.87
C THR A 345 0.93 2.09 15.71
N GLY A 346 1.91 1.18 15.80
CA GLY A 346 2.82 0.84 14.69
C GLY A 346 4.33 1.03 14.92
N ILE A 347 5.09 1.15 13.83
CA ILE A 347 6.56 1.26 13.80
C ILE A 347 6.98 2.65 13.32
N ASP A 348 7.92 3.25 14.04
CA ASP A 348 8.50 4.56 13.74
C ASP A 348 9.87 4.38 13.08
N GLU A 349 10.19 5.23 12.10
CA GLU A 349 11.44 5.19 11.32
C GLU A 349 12.72 5.13 12.19
N ARG A 350 12.68 5.77 13.37
CA ARG A 350 13.82 5.83 14.30
C ARG A 350 14.19 4.46 14.87
N HIS A 351 13.21 3.59 15.11
CA HIS A 351 13.47 2.23 15.61
C HIS A 351 14.12 1.36 14.54
N PHE A 352 13.75 1.58 13.28
CA PHE A 352 14.36 0.88 12.17
C PHE A 352 15.79 1.35 11.92
N GLU A 353 16.06 2.65 11.99
CA GLU A 353 17.44 3.13 11.86
C GLU A 353 18.33 2.65 13.01
N ALA A 354 17.81 2.59 14.24
CA ALA A 354 18.53 1.97 15.36
C ALA A 354 18.83 0.47 15.12
N LEU A 355 17.91 -0.28 14.52
CA LEU A 355 18.12 -1.67 14.10
C LEU A 355 19.17 -1.77 12.98
N ARG A 356 19.15 -0.85 12.01
CA ARG A 356 20.11 -0.79 10.89
C ARG A 356 21.53 -0.51 11.38
N LEU A 357 21.71 0.46 12.28
CA LEU A 357 23.00 0.79 12.89
C LEU A 357 23.57 -0.38 13.71
N THR A 358 22.73 -1.16 14.37
CA THR A 358 23.15 -2.37 15.11
C THR A 358 23.73 -3.43 14.17
N ARG A 359 23.14 -3.61 12.98
CA ARG A 359 23.67 -4.53 11.97
C ARG A 359 25.04 -4.09 11.46
N ALA A 360 25.25 -2.79 11.25
CA ALA A 360 26.53 -2.25 10.80
C ALA A 360 27.68 -2.56 11.79
N HIS A 361 27.38 -2.70 13.09
CA HIS A 361 28.37 -3.02 14.12
C HIS A 361 28.65 -4.52 14.31
N ARG A 362 27.85 -5.42 13.73
CA ARG A 362 28.02 -6.88 13.92
C ARG A 362 28.56 -7.63 12.71
N GLY A 363 28.65 -7.03 11.52
CA GLY A 363 29.39 -7.56 10.36
C GLY A 363 28.97 -8.92 9.77
N GLU A 364 28.08 -9.68 10.42
CA GLU A 364 27.88 -11.11 10.15
C GLU A 364 26.82 -11.43 9.07
N MET A 365 26.01 -10.46 8.61
CA MET A 365 24.89 -10.72 7.67
C MET A 365 24.76 -9.68 6.56
N SER A 366 24.45 -10.13 5.34
CA SER A 366 24.08 -9.27 4.21
C SER A 366 22.77 -8.51 4.48
N LEU A 367 22.51 -7.43 3.72
CA LEU A 367 21.31 -6.59 3.94
C LEU A 367 20.06 -7.37 3.62
N ASP A 368 20.09 -8.07 2.50
CA ASP A 368 19.00 -8.94 2.07
C ASP A 368 18.70 -10.05 3.10
N ALA A 369 19.72 -10.73 3.63
CA ALA A 369 19.53 -11.75 4.65
C ALA A 369 18.93 -11.17 5.94
N PHE A 370 19.38 -9.98 6.36
CA PHE A 370 18.80 -9.30 7.52
C PHE A 370 17.36 -8.87 7.28
N LYS A 371 17.06 -8.25 6.12
CA LYS A 371 15.70 -7.86 5.73
C LYS A 371 14.76 -9.08 5.77
N LYS A 372 15.21 -10.21 5.25
CA LYS A 372 14.47 -11.48 5.28
C LYS A 372 14.20 -11.98 6.71
N VAL A 373 15.21 -12.01 7.59
CA VAL A 373 15.01 -12.45 8.98
C VAL A 373 14.06 -11.52 9.73
N VAL A 374 14.21 -10.19 9.57
CA VAL A 374 13.28 -9.22 10.17
C VAL A 374 11.84 -9.49 9.70
N ARG A 375 11.66 -9.67 8.39
CA ARG A 375 10.36 -9.98 7.79
C ARG A 375 9.75 -11.27 8.35
N ASP A 376 10.54 -12.34 8.46
CA ASP A 376 10.09 -13.64 8.96
C ASP A 376 9.73 -13.60 10.45
N GLN A 377 10.55 -12.93 11.27
CA GLN A 377 10.29 -12.80 12.71
C GLN A 377 9.08 -11.91 13.01
N PHE A 378 8.89 -10.84 12.24
CA PHE A 378 7.72 -9.99 12.37
C PHE A 378 6.46 -10.74 11.90
N SER A 379 6.53 -11.47 10.78
CA SER A 379 5.42 -12.31 10.31
C SER A 379 5.00 -13.34 11.36
N SER A 380 5.94 -13.94 12.07
CA SER A 380 5.67 -14.89 13.16
C SER A 380 4.92 -14.24 14.32
N LEU A 381 5.34 -13.04 14.76
CA LEU A 381 4.67 -12.30 15.83
C LEU A 381 3.25 -11.86 15.46
N ARG A 382 2.99 -11.55 14.19
CA ARG A 382 1.65 -11.21 13.72
C ARG A 382 0.74 -12.43 13.61
N LEU A 383 1.29 -13.56 13.18
CA LEU A 383 0.53 -14.79 12.97
C LEU A 383 0.06 -15.43 14.27
N ASP A 384 0.93 -15.48 15.28
CA ASP A 384 0.61 -15.95 16.63
C ASP A 384 1.59 -15.32 17.63
N HIS A 385 1.11 -14.27 18.29
CA HIS A 385 1.90 -13.47 19.22
C HIS A 385 2.43 -14.28 20.39
N GLU A 386 1.57 -15.06 21.05
CA GLU A 386 1.91 -15.81 22.24
C GLU A 386 2.83 -16.99 21.91
N ALA A 387 2.56 -17.73 20.83
CA ALA A 387 3.44 -18.81 20.40
C ALA A 387 4.83 -18.30 20.00
N ALA A 388 4.91 -17.15 19.32
CA ALA A 388 6.17 -16.54 18.94
C ALA A 388 7.02 -16.14 20.15
N LEU A 389 6.41 -15.58 21.21
CA LEU A 389 7.11 -15.25 22.44
C LEU A 389 7.48 -16.50 23.25
N ALA A 390 6.60 -17.49 23.33
CA ALA A 390 6.84 -18.74 24.05
C ALA A 390 7.98 -19.58 23.45
N ALA A 391 8.26 -19.42 22.15
CA ALA A 391 9.37 -20.07 21.47
C ALA A 391 10.75 -19.46 21.80
N ILE A 392 10.83 -18.19 22.21
CA ILE A 392 12.10 -17.47 22.44
C ILE A 392 13.07 -18.26 23.36
N PRO A 393 12.64 -18.81 24.51
CA PRO A 393 13.55 -19.55 25.38
C PRO A 393 14.21 -20.78 24.73
N GLY A 394 13.51 -21.43 23.79
CA GLY A 394 14.00 -22.61 23.05
C GLY A 394 15.05 -22.29 21.99
N MET A 395 15.04 -21.05 21.47
CA MET A 395 15.95 -20.57 20.41
C MET A 395 17.31 -20.10 20.97
N LEU A 396 17.39 -19.87 22.28
CA LEU A 396 18.56 -19.26 22.91
C LEU A 396 19.66 -20.29 23.25
N PRO A 397 20.95 -19.89 23.13
CA PRO A 397 22.08 -20.74 23.48
C PRO A 397 22.13 -20.99 25.00
N ALA A 398 22.73 -22.13 25.39
CA ALA A 398 22.89 -22.50 26.81
C ALA A 398 23.87 -21.58 27.56
N ALA A 399 24.81 -20.95 26.84
CA ALA A 399 25.82 -20.03 27.37
C ALA A 399 25.18 -18.77 27.98
N ALA A 400 25.38 -18.56 29.29
CA ALA A 400 24.73 -17.48 30.03
C ALA A 400 25.33 -16.10 29.73
N ASP A 401 26.63 -16.04 29.46
CA ASP A 401 27.36 -14.85 29.05
C ASP A 401 26.86 -14.30 27.72
N VAL A 402 26.60 -15.19 26.75
CA VAL A 402 26.05 -14.80 25.44
C VAL A 402 24.66 -14.20 25.59
N ARG A 403 23.78 -14.81 26.40
CA ARG A 403 22.44 -14.26 26.66
C ARG A 403 22.49 -12.89 27.35
N ALA A 404 23.39 -12.72 28.32
CA ALA A 404 23.56 -11.45 29.03
C ALA A 404 24.04 -10.32 28.09
N LYS A 405 25.04 -10.59 27.25
CA LYS A 405 25.53 -9.64 26.22
C LYS A 405 24.43 -9.25 25.23
N THR A 406 23.57 -10.19 24.85
CA THR A 406 22.45 -9.91 23.93
C THR A 406 21.39 -9.01 24.58
N ILE A 407 21.01 -9.25 25.84
CA ILE A 407 20.08 -8.36 26.56
C ILE A 407 20.66 -6.96 26.74
N GLU A 408 21.97 -6.83 27.02
CA GLU A 408 22.63 -5.53 27.09
C GLU A 408 22.54 -4.78 25.75
N ALA A 409 22.74 -5.48 24.63
CA ALA A 409 22.57 -4.90 23.30
C ALA A 409 21.11 -4.47 23.04
N ILE A 410 20.12 -5.30 23.42
CA ILE A 410 18.70 -4.95 23.29
C ILE A 410 18.38 -3.69 24.09
N ARG A 411 18.84 -3.59 25.35
CA ARG A 411 18.68 -2.40 26.17
C ARG A 411 19.26 -1.17 25.49
N ARG A 412 20.52 -1.24 25.02
CA ARG A 412 21.16 -0.12 24.31
C ARG A 412 20.32 0.38 23.14
N ILE A 413 19.75 -0.51 22.34
CA ILE A 413 18.88 -0.15 21.20
C ILE A 413 17.58 0.49 21.66
N VAL A 414 16.90 -0.10 22.65
CA VAL A 414 15.62 0.42 23.15
C VAL A 414 15.78 1.80 23.78
N PHE A 415 16.88 2.03 24.50
CA PHE A 415 17.18 3.33 25.11
C PHE A 415 17.85 4.34 24.15
N ALA A 416 18.32 3.92 22.97
CA ALA A 416 18.91 4.82 21.97
C ALA A 416 17.86 5.78 21.38
N ALA A 417 16.58 5.39 21.36
CA ALA A 417 15.47 6.24 20.93
C ALA A 417 14.86 7.08 22.07
N GLY A 418 15.51 7.14 23.24
CA GLY A 418 15.09 7.91 24.41
C GLY A 418 14.48 7.06 25.52
N LYS A 419 13.85 7.70 26.52
CA LYS A 419 13.18 6.98 27.61
C LYS A 419 11.99 6.19 27.04
N PRO A 420 11.94 4.86 27.20
CA PRO A 420 10.83 4.06 26.68
C PRO A 420 9.52 4.45 27.34
N THR A 421 8.43 4.36 26.59
CA THR A 421 7.07 4.48 27.13
C THR A 421 6.82 3.39 28.17
N ALA A 422 5.82 3.58 29.04
CA ALA A 422 5.48 2.59 30.07
C ALA A 422 5.20 1.20 29.45
N GLU A 423 4.55 1.17 28.29
CA GLU A 423 4.27 -0.08 27.56
C GLU A 423 5.55 -0.74 27.04
N ARG A 424 6.45 0.02 26.42
CA ARG A 424 7.74 -0.51 25.95
C ARG A 424 8.60 -1.04 27.08
N ALA A 425 8.59 -0.39 28.24
CA ALA A 425 9.27 -0.88 29.43
C ALA A 425 8.70 -2.23 29.89
N ARG A 426 7.36 -2.38 29.96
CA ARG A 426 6.71 -3.66 30.28
C ARG A 426 7.08 -4.78 29.30
N ARG A 427 7.14 -4.46 28.00
CA ARG A 427 7.55 -5.42 26.96
C ARG A 427 9.02 -5.80 27.04
N LEU A 428 9.89 -4.84 27.36
CA LEU A 428 11.31 -5.10 27.64
C LEU A 428 11.46 -6.06 28.82
N ASP A 429 10.78 -5.81 29.94
CA ASP A 429 10.80 -6.69 31.11
C ASP A 429 10.32 -8.12 30.77
N ARG A 430 9.30 -8.24 29.92
CA ARG A 430 8.80 -9.52 29.42
C ARG A 430 9.86 -10.28 28.62
N VAL A 431 10.57 -9.60 27.71
CA VAL A 431 11.66 -10.21 26.93
C VAL A 431 12.81 -10.63 27.84
N GLU A 432 13.19 -9.81 28.81
CA GLU A 432 14.23 -10.15 29.79
C GLU A 432 13.87 -11.41 30.60
N ALA A 433 12.62 -11.53 31.02
CA ALA A 433 12.13 -12.71 31.72
C ALA A 433 12.23 -13.99 30.86
N LEU A 434 11.91 -13.91 29.56
CA LEU A 434 12.04 -15.03 28.62
C LEU A 434 13.50 -15.46 28.42
N PHE A 435 14.42 -14.51 28.30
CA PHE A 435 15.86 -14.79 28.20
C PHE A 435 16.42 -15.42 29.49
N ALA A 436 15.89 -15.04 30.65
CA ALA A 436 16.24 -15.66 31.93
C ALA A 436 15.64 -17.07 32.09
N ALA A 437 14.43 -17.32 31.56
CA ALA A 437 13.75 -18.61 31.63
C ALA A 437 14.50 -19.71 30.84
N ALA A 438 15.14 -19.36 29.72
CA ALA A 438 15.98 -20.28 28.94
C ALA A 438 17.09 -20.93 29.80
N GLY A 439 17.66 -20.18 30.74
CA GLY A 439 18.66 -20.68 31.68
C GLY A 439 18.12 -21.68 32.73
N ARG A 440 16.80 -21.69 32.97
CA ARG A 440 16.14 -22.56 33.95
C ARG A 440 15.60 -23.86 33.34
N GLN A 441 15.06 -23.81 32.12
CA GLN A 441 14.47 -24.98 31.44
C GLN A 441 15.47 -26.11 31.16
N ARG A 442 16.73 -25.78 30.83
CA ARG A 442 17.80 -26.77 30.58
C ARG A 442 18.58 -27.20 31.83
N ARG A 443 18.33 -26.60 33.00
CA ARG A 443 18.99 -26.92 34.28
C ARG A 443 18.29 -28.03 35.08
N ARG A 444 17.24 -28.68 34.56
CA ARG A 444 16.71 -29.94 35.13
C ARG A 444 17.67 -31.08 34.77
N PRO A 445 18.43 -31.66 35.73
CA PRO A 445 19.28 -32.80 35.46
C PRO A 445 18.41 -34.05 35.30
N GLY A 446 18.79 -34.92 34.37
CA GLY A 446 18.22 -36.26 34.24
C GLY A 446 18.24 -37.00 35.57
N ARG A 447 17.11 -37.63 35.88
CA ARG A 447 16.93 -38.60 36.97
C ARG A 447 18.13 -39.53 37.04
N ALA A 448 18.80 -39.55 38.19
CA ALA A 448 19.86 -40.48 38.51
C ALA A 448 19.43 -41.93 38.19
N GLY A 449 20.13 -42.55 37.23
CA GLY A 449 20.04 -43.98 36.99
C GLY A 449 20.47 -44.73 38.25
N LYS A 450 19.49 -45.32 38.93
CA LYS A 450 19.69 -46.25 40.05
C LYS A 450 20.52 -47.43 39.50
N LYS A 451 21.82 -47.47 39.80
CA LYS A 451 22.63 -48.69 39.71
C LYS A 451 22.01 -49.71 40.66
N ARG A 452 21.20 -50.63 40.14
CA ARG A 452 20.90 -51.89 40.83
C ARG A 452 22.07 -52.83 40.55
N GLY A 453 22.90 -53.02 41.57
CA GLY A 453 23.83 -54.14 41.61
C GLY A 453 23.04 -55.45 41.59
N PHE A 454 23.40 -56.33 40.67
CA PHE A 454 23.01 -57.73 40.72
C PHE A 454 24.30 -58.52 40.88
N THR A 455 24.49 -59.07 42.09
CA THR A 455 25.56 -60.01 42.41
C THR A 455 24.95 -61.40 42.59
N THR A 456 25.58 -62.36 41.89
CA THR A 456 25.69 -63.82 42.12
C THR A 456 24.49 -64.75 41.84
N PRO A 457 24.70 -66.07 41.60
CA PRO A 457 25.95 -66.79 41.25
C PRO A 457 25.84 -67.80 40.08
N SER A 458 27.03 -68.24 39.65
CA SER A 458 27.33 -69.44 38.87
C SER A 458 26.60 -70.71 39.35
N SER A 459 26.02 -71.46 38.42
CA SER A 459 25.92 -72.92 38.51
C SER A 459 26.04 -73.61 37.13
N ARG A 460 26.84 -74.66 37.15
CA ARG A 460 27.25 -75.61 36.11
C ARG A 460 26.11 -76.42 35.44
N GLN A 461 26.39 -76.78 34.18
CA GLN A 461 26.30 -78.12 33.55
C GLN A 461 24.96 -78.75 33.10
N GLN A 462 25.10 -79.43 31.94
CA GLN A 462 24.28 -80.47 31.29
C GLN A 462 23.02 -79.94 30.57
N GLY A 463 22.72 -80.26 29.31
CA GLY A 463 23.19 -81.29 28.39
C GLY A 463 21.97 -81.85 27.66
N ALA A 464 21.87 -81.60 26.35
CA ALA A 464 21.13 -82.32 25.29
C ALA A 464 20.93 -81.36 24.10
#